data_AF-A0A3L7SGF9-F1
#
_entry.id   AF-A0A3L7SGF9-F1
#
_cell.length_a   1.000
_cell.length_b   1.000
_cell.length_c   1.000
_cell.angle_alpha   90.00
_cell.angle_beta   90.00
_cell.angle_gamma   90.00
#
_symmetry.space_group_name_H-M   'P 1'
#
loop_
_entity.id
_entity.type
_entity.pdbx_description
1 polymer ?
#
loop_
_entity_poly.entity_id
_entity_poly.type
_entity_poly.pdbx_seq_one_letter_code
_entity_poly.pdbx_strand_id
1 'polypeptide(L)'
;AVHPKKELLTHIIDPSRSVEGNFRVYSVVLADGRVMNGLLASESKTAIEIFDAEGKKHAIQRDDIEELIASTKSLMPEGFEKQVKPEEIANLLEFLTQRGKYMPIPINKAATVVSTKEMFHDGQHDEQKLIFPDWSPKIFEGVPFLLVDPQGDRVANAIMLYGTNGDKPPRMPKSVSLTCNSPAAVIHMLGGISGWGFPAGDKGKVSVNVRLKYADGETEDHLLRDGEYFSDYIRRVDVPQSKFAYSLRGQQIRYFSIIPKRIEKIESIELIKGDAVVSSPIIMAVTVETPSKPEVK
;
A
#
# COMPACT_ATOMS: atom_id res chain seq x y z
N ALA A 1 1.51 6.30 15.22
CA ALA A 1 0.05 6.26 15.35
C ALA A 1 -0.41 7.67 15.70
N VAL A 2 -1.69 8.00 15.43
CA VAL A 2 -2.29 9.29 15.83
C VAL A 2 -2.60 9.30 17.34
N HIS A 3 -2.73 8.13 17.98
CA HIS A 3 -2.95 8.00 19.43
C HIS A 3 -1.84 7.15 20.11
N PRO A 4 -1.27 7.57 21.25
CA PRO A 4 -0.30 6.78 22.04
C PRO A 4 -0.92 5.51 22.65
N LYS A 5 -0.10 4.53 23.05
CA LYS A 5 -0.54 3.26 23.68
C LYS A 5 -1.57 3.45 24.80
N LYS A 6 -1.35 4.47 25.64
CA LYS A 6 -2.24 4.82 26.76
C LYS A 6 -3.62 5.29 26.28
N GLU A 7 -3.66 6.04 25.19
CA GLU A 7 -4.89 6.58 24.62
C GLU A 7 -5.68 5.44 23.93
N LEU A 8 -5.02 4.61 23.13
CA LEU A 8 -5.64 3.40 22.54
C LEU A 8 -6.18 2.44 23.60
N LEU A 9 -5.42 2.16 24.66
CA LEU A 9 -5.88 1.34 25.78
C LEU A 9 -7.13 1.97 26.45
N THR A 10 -7.15 3.30 26.58
CA THR A 10 -8.30 4.01 27.15
C THR A 10 -9.53 3.89 26.25
N HIS A 11 -9.37 4.01 24.93
CA HIS A 11 -10.47 3.82 23.97
C HIS A 11 -10.97 2.37 23.91
N ILE A 12 -10.11 1.38 24.15
CA ILE A 12 -10.51 -0.04 24.16
C ILE A 12 -11.25 -0.41 25.46
N ILE A 13 -10.81 0.10 26.61
CA ILE A 13 -11.41 -0.21 27.93
C ILE A 13 -12.65 0.63 28.19
N ASP A 14 -12.66 1.89 27.74
CA ASP A 14 -13.75 2.83 27.97
C ASP A 14 -14.03 3.62 26.68
N PRO A 15 -14.66 2.95 25.69
CA PRO A 15 -14.90 3.53 24.36
C PRO A 15 -15.83 4.76 24.40
N SER A 16 -16.66 4.86 25.43
CA SER A 16 -17.59 5.99 25.65
C SER A 16 -16.91 7.22 26.27
N ARG A 17 -15.68 7.11 26.77
CA ARG A 17 -14.96 8.21 27.45
C ARG A 17 -14.48 9.32 26.52
N SER A 18 -14.14 8.98 25.29
CA SER A 18 -13.61 9.91 24.28
C SER A 18 -14.19 9.54 22.93
N VAL A 19 -15.44 9.92 22.72
CA VAL A 19 -16.09 9.82 21.41
C VAL A 19 -15.75 11.09 20.64
N GLU A 20 -14.69 11.03 19.83
CA GLU A 20 -14.38 12.06 18.83
C GLU A 20 -15.67 12.38 18.04
N GLY A 21 -15.90 13.66 17.74
CA GLY A 21 -17.19 14.14 17.21
C GLY A 21 -17.71 13.37 15.98
N ASN A 22 -16.80 12.77 15.19
CA ASN A 22 -17.10 12.00 13.99
C ASN A 22 -17.53 10.55 14.25
N PHE A 23 -17.43 10.04 15.49
CA PHE A 23 -17.74 8.65 15.83
C PHE A 23 -18.89 8.52 16.84
N ARG A 24 -19.65 9.60 17.03
CA ARG A 24 -20.85 9.59 17.87
C ARG A 24 -21.98 8.86 17.16
N VAL A 25 -22.73 8.07 17.94
CA VAL A 25 -23.95 7.44 17.48
C VAL A 25 -25.04 8.49 17.46
N TYR A 26 -25.68 8.68 16.32
CA TYR A 26 -26.86 9.52 16.18
C TYR A 26 -28.09 8.63 16.15
N SER A 27 -29.09 8.99 16.97
CA SER A 27 -30.44 8.44 16.91
C SER A 27 -31.29 9.43 16.12
N VAL A 28 -31.77 8.99 14.97
CA VAL A 28 -32.56 9.80 14.03
C VAL A 28 -33.98 9.30 14.07
N VAL A 29 -34.88 10.16 14.53
CA VAL A 29 -36.32 9.93 14.50
C VAL A 29 -36.82 10.49 13.17
N LEU A 30 -37.35 9.61 12.33
CA LEU A 30 -37.95 9.96 11.04
C LEU A 30 -39.41 10.37 11.25
N ALA A 31 -39.94 11.24 10.39
CA ALA A 31 -41.32 11.72 10.42
C ALA A 31 -42.37 10.60 10.23
N ASP A 32 -41.95 9.41 9.80
CA ASP A 32 -42.76 8.19 9.73
C ASP A 32 -42.77 7.37 11.03
N GLY A 33 -42.14 7.88 12.09
CA GLY A 33 -42.04 7.25 13.40
C GLY A 33 -40.95 6.19 13.54
N ARG A 34 -40.12 5.97 12.52
CA ARG A 34 -38.98 5.03 12.60
C ARG A 34 -37.78 5.68 13.28
N VAL A 35 -37.12 4.93 14.16
CA VAL A 35 -35.88 5.35 14.82
C VAL A 35 -34.70 4.60 14.22
N MET A 36 -33.73 5.34 13.71
CA MET A 36 -32.50 4.81 13.11
C MET A 36 -31.31 5.20 13.97
N ASN A 37 -30.49 4.21 14.38
CA ASN A 37 -29.26 4.46 15.13
C ASN A 37 -28.05 4.17 14.24
N GLY A 38 -27.12 5.12 14.16
CA GLY A 38 -25.90 4.91 13.39
C GLY A 38 -24.90 6.05 13.44
N LEU A 39 -23.80 5.89 12.71
CA LEU A 39 -22.69 6.83 12.66
C LEU A 39 -22.90 7.84 11.53
N LEU A 40 -22.78 9.13 11.84
CA LEU A 40 -22.92 10.19 10.84
C LEU A 40 -21.68 10.21 9.92
N ALA A 41 -21.87 9.78 8.68
CA ALA A 41 -20.82 9.69 7.66
C ALA A 41 -20.54 11.03 6.98
N SER A 42 -21.61 11.75 6.68
CA SER A 42 -21.56 13.08 6.07
C SER A 42 -22.86 13.83 6.35
N GLU A 43 -22.76 15.15 6.41
CA GLU A 43 -23.89 16.05 6.58
C GLU A 43 -23.86 17.12 5.50
N SER A 44 -24.99 17.33 4.83
CA SER A 44 -25.21 18.41 3.88
C SER A 44 -26.46 19.22 4.28
N LYS A 45 -26.72 20.33 3.58
CA LYS A 45 -27.90 21.15 3.85
C LYS A 45 -29.22 20.43 3.57
N THR A 46 -29.22 19.41 2.71
CA THR A 46 -30.42 18.72 2.24
C THR A 46 -30.54 17.29 2.75
N ALA A 47 -29.42 16.60 2.99
CA ALA A 47 -29.42 15.20 3.42
C ALA A 47 -28.32 14.89 4.44
N ILE A 48 -28.56 13.87 5.25
CA ILE A 48 -27.57 13.23 6.12
C ILE A 48 -27.31 11.80 5.65
N GLU A 49 -26.07 11.37 5.77
CA GLU A 49 -25.67 9.98 5.51
C GLU A 49 -25.28 9.30 6.81
N ILE A 50 -25.89 8.14 7.08
CA ILE A 50 -25.67 7.38 8.30
C ILE A 50 -25.21 5.97 7.94
N PHE A 51 -24.19 5.47 8.64
CA PHE A 51 -23.84 4.05 8.65
C PHE A 51 -24.52 3.35 9.83
N ASP A 52 -25.28 2.30 9.56
CA ASP A 52 -25.81 1.44 10.62
C ASP A 52 -24.71 0.58 11.25
N ALA A 53 -25.07 -0.19 12.29
CA ALA A 53 -24.15 -1.10 12.97
C ALA A 53 -23.68 -2.27 12.07
N GLU A 54 -24.36 -2.55 10.96
CA GLU A 54 -24.02 -3.56 9.95
C GLU A 54 -23.11 -2.99 8.85
N GLY A 55 -22.80 -1.68 8.90
CA GLY A 55 -21.97 -0.98 7.93
C GLY A 55 -22.72 -0.54 6.66
N LYS A 56 -24.05 -0.62 6.65
CA LYS A 56 -24.88 -0.20 5.52
C LYS A 56 -25.11 1.31 5.54
N LYS A 57 -24.95 1.93 4.37
CA LYS A 57 -25.12 3.37 4.19
C LYS A 57 -26.58 3.73 3.93
N HIS A 58 -27.13 4.63 4.72
CA HIS A 58 -28.47 5.18 4.57
C HIS A 58 -28.39 6.69 4.33
N ALA A 59 -28.89 7.14 3.19
CA ALA A 59 -29.07 8.56 2.90
C ALA A 59 -30.50 8.97 3.29
N ILE A 60 -30.63 9.91 4.23
CA ILE A 60 -31.90 10.39 4.75
C ILE A 60 -32.02 11.89 4.41
N GLN A 61 -33.14 12.30 3.82
CA GLN A 61 -33.40 13.72 3.56
C GLN A 61 -33.73 14.43 4.86
N ARG A 62 -33.26 15.67 5.04
CA ARG A 62 -33.54 16.46 6.25
C ARG A 62 -35.02 16.74 6.46
N ASP A 63 -35.80 16.81 5.38
CA ASP A 63 -37.25 17.02 5.43
C ASP A 63 -37.99 15.83 6.08
N ASP A 64 -37.38 14.64 6.06
CA ASP A 64 -37.93 13.42 6.66
C ASP A 64 -37.50 13.24 8.13
N ILE A 65 -36.70 14.15 8.70
CA ILE A 65 -36.17 14.04 10.07
C ILE A 65 -37.02 14.86 11.03
N GLU A 66 -37.59 14.19 12.02
CA GLU A 66 -38.32 14.82 13.12
C GLU A 66 -37.38 15.24 14.26
N GLU A 67 -36.45 14.37 14.64
CA GLU A 67 -35.50 14.66 15.73
C GLU A 67 -34.14 13.98 15.51
N LEU A 68 -33.06 14.69 15.81
CA LEU A 68 -31.69 14.20 15.70
C LEU A 68 -31.01 14.28 17.07
N ILE A 69 -30.81 13.14 17.73
CA ILE A 69 -30.22 13.08 19.07
C ILE A 69 -28.82 12.45 18.98
N ALA A 70 -27.80 13.20 19.40
CA ALA A 70 -26.45 12.66 19.53
C ALA A 70 -26.31 11.88 20.84
N SER A 71 -26.02 10.59 20.76
CA SER A 71 -25.71 9.75 21.92
C SER A 71 -24.31 10.05 22.46
N THR A 72 -24.15 9.94 23.77
CA THR A 72 -22.85 9.99 24.44
C THR A 72 -22.12 8.64 24.43
N LYS A 73 -22.76 7.59 23.91
CA LYS A 73 -22.18 6.24 23.81
C LYS A 73 -21.52 6.01 22.47
N SER A 74 -20.46 5.21 22.48
CA SER A 74 -19.76 4.75 21.26
C SER A 74 -20.53 3.60 20.57
N LEU A 75 -20.27 3.40 19.27
CA LEU A 75 -20.70 2.21 18.51
C LEU A 75 -19.81 0.99 18.80
N MET A 76 -18.65 1.17 19.45
CA MET A 76 -17.80 0.04 19.83
C MET A 76 -18.44 -0.77 20.97
N PRO A 77 -18.38 -2.11 20.95
CA PRO A 77 -18.90 -2.94 22.04
C PRO A 77 -18.18 -2.66 23.36
N GLU A 78 -18.92 -2.42 24.43
CA GLU A 78 -18.38 -2.36 25.79
C GLU A 78 -18.13 -3.78 26.33
N GLY A 79 -17.09 -3.98 27.13
CA GLY A 79 -16.80 -5.28 27.76
C GLY A 79 -15.86 -6.20 26.96
N PHE A 80 -15.21 -5.68 25.91
CA PHE A 80 -14.18 -6.43 25.16
C PHE A 80 -13.02 -6.87 26.07
N GLU A 81 -12.67 -6.05 27.06
CA GLU A 81 -11.66 -6.32 28.08
C GLU A 81 -12.00 -7.52 28.99
N LYS A 82 -13.27 -7.93 29.06
CA LYS A 82 -13.70 -9.10 29.84
C LYS A 82 -13.55 -10.40 29.08
N GLN A 83 -13.42 -10.33 27.75
CA GLN A 83 -13.32 -11.50 26.87
C GLN A 83 -11.87 -11.85 26.50
N VAL A 84 -10.93 -10.97 26.81
CA VAL A 84 -9.53 -11.05 26.38
C VAL A 84 -8.61 -10.94 27.60
N LYS A 85 -7.56 -11.74 27.68
CA LYS A 85 -6.63 -11.68 28.83
C LYS A 85 -5.81 -10.38 28.78
N PRO A 86 -5.37 -9.82 29.93
CA PRO A 86 -4.52 -8.62 29.95
C PRO A 86 -3.26 -8.74 29.09
N GLU A 87 -2.66 -9.93 29.02
CA GLU A 87 -1.51 -10.23 28.17
C GLU A 87 -1.84 -10.16 26.67
N GLU A 88 -3.02 -10.62 26.27
CA GLU A 88 -3.50 -10.56 24.88
C GLU A 88 -3.84 -9.13 24.46
N ILE A 89 -4.38 -8.31 25.37
CA ILE A 89 -4.57 -6.87 25.15
C ILE A 89 -3.21 -6.17 25.02
N ALA A 90 -2.22 -6.53 25.84
CA ALA A 90 -0.87 -5.99 25.74
C ALA A 90 -0.21 -6.34 24.40
N ASN A 91 -0.34 -7.60 23.94
CA ASN A 91 0.14 -8.07 22.64
C ASN A 91 -0.59 -7.38 21.48
N LEU A 92 -1.91 -7.20 21.57
CA LEU A 92 -2.69 -6.48 20.58
C LEU A 92 -2.29 -5.00 20.51
N LEU A 93 -2.11 -4.35 21.66
CA LEU A 93 -1.62 -2.98 21.73
C LEU A 93 -0.21 -2.88 21.18
N GLU A 94 0.67 -3.82 21.48
CA GLU A 94 2.01 -3.87 20.91
C GLU A 94 1.96 -4.01 19.39
N PHE A 95 1.12 -4.91 18.85
CA PHE A 95 0.90 -5.05 17.41
C PHE A 95 0.34 -3.77 16.77
N LEU A 96 -0.65 -3.12 17.38
CA LEU A 96 -1.28 -1.90 16.87
C LEU A 96 -0.39 -0.66 17.00
N THR A 97 0.53 -0.65 17.97
CA THR A 97 1.41 0.50 18.26
C THR A 97 2.84 0.33 17.81
N GLN A 98 3.24 -0.87 17.41
CA GLN A 98 4.28 -1.06 16.41
C GLN A 98 3.80 -0.33 15.14
N ARG A 99 4.12 0.96 15.02
CA ARG A 99 4.54 1.46 13.70
C ARG A 99 5.77 0.64 13.37
N GLY A 100 5.49 -0.52 12.77
CA GLY A 100 6.45 -1.56 12.53
C GLY A 100 7.61 -0.93 11.81
N LYS A 101 8.82 -1.36 12.19
CA LYS A 101 10.06 -1.07 11.49
C LYS A 101 9.86 -0.99 9.96
N TYR A 102 8.96 -1.81 9.42
CA TYR A 102 8.54 -1.84 8.03
C TYR A 102 7.09 -1.38 7.81
N MET A 103 6.90 -0.53 6.80
CA MET A 103 5.62 -0.03 6.33
C MET A 103 5.46 -0.34 4.83
N PRO A 104 4.69 -1.38 4.45
CA PRO A 104 4.37 -1.66 3.06
C PRO A 104 3.60 -0.50 2.42
N ILE A 105 4.02 -0.07 1.23
CA ILE A 105 3.37 0.98 0.45
C ILE A 105 2.36 0.34 -0.51
N PRO A 106 1.07 0.71 -0.44
CA PRO A 106 0.08 0.18 -1.36
C PRO A 106 0.34 0.71 -2.78
N ILE A 107 0.56 -0.21 -3.73
CA ILE A 107 0.82 0.12 -5.13
C ILE A 107 -0.44 0.09 -6.00
N ASN A 108 -1.60 -0.31 -5.47
CA ASN A 108 -2.83 -0.53 -6.23
C ASN A 108 -3.27 0.65 -7.10
N LYS A 109 -3.05 1.90 -6.65
CA LYS A 109 -3.36 3.10 -7.45
C LYS A 109 -2.35 3.41 -8.55
N ALA A 110 -1.15 2.85 -8.46
CA ALA A 110 -0.04 3.05 -9.39
C ALA A 110 0.23 1.82 -10.27
N ALA A 111 -0.40 0.68 -9.99
CA ALA A 111 -0.25 -0.54 -10.76
C ALA A 111 -0.79 -0.33 -12.19
N THR A 112 -0.04 -0.78 -13.18
CA THR A 112 -0.29 -0.51 -14.61
C THR A 112 -0.62 -1.77 -15.39
N VAL A 113 -0.28 -2.95 -14.86
CA VAL A 113 -0.49 -4.23 -15.52
C VAL A 113 -1.02 -5.29 -14.55
N VAL A 114 -1.73 -6.26 -15.11
CA VAL A 114 -2.18 -7.47 -14.43
C VAL A 114 -1.15 -8.57 -14.68
N SER A 115 -0.44 -9.00 -13.63
CA SER A 115 0.68 -9.91 -13.74
C SER A 115 0.28 -11.36 -14.07
N THR A 116 -1.00 -11.70 -13.91
CA THR A 116 -1.60 -12.99 -14.32
C THR A 116 -1.99 -13.01 -15.80
N LYS A 117 -1.90 -11.88 -16.50
CA LYS A 117 -2.10 -11.76 -17.95
C LYS A 117 -0.77 -11.63 -18.69
N GLU A 118 -0.84 -11.74 -20.00
CA GLU A 118 0.28 -11.46 -20.89
C GLU A 118 0.66 -9.98 -20.76
N MET A 119 1.86 -9.71 -20.25
CA MET A 119 2.31 -8.35 -19.96
C MET A 119 2.99 -7.67 -21.15
N PHE A 120 3.53 -8.42 -22.12
CA PHE A 120 4.40 -7.85 -23.16
C PHE A 120 3.77 -7.91 -24.56
N HIS A 121 3.24 -9.07 -24.97
CA HIS A 121 2.58 -9.28 -26.27
C HIS A 121 1.14 -9.71 -26.09
N ASP A 122 0.33 -9.59 -27.15
CA ASP A 122 -0.99 -10.22 -27.20
C ASP A 122 -0.87 -11.65 -27.74
N GLY A 123 -1.53 -12.63 -27.10
CA GLY A 123 -1.54 -14.04 -27.49
C GLY A 123 -0.95 -14.97 -26.41
N GLN A 124 -1.29 -16.25 -26.45
CA GLN A 124 -1.10 -17.19 -25.31
C GLN A 124 0.37 -17.51 -24.96
N HIS A 125 1.05 -16.56 -24.31
CA HIS A 125 2.41 -16.68 -23.81
C HIS A 125 2.41 -16.79 -22.29
N ASP A 126 2.24 -18.01 -21.80
CA ASP A 126 2.13 -18.26 -20.37
C ASP A 126 3.42 -17.91 -19.60
N GLU A 127 4.58 -17.95 -20.28
CA GLU A 127 5.86 -17.53 -19.72
C GLU A 127 5.93 -16.05 -19.35
N GLN A 128 5.06 -15.19 -19.90
CA GLN A 128 5.02 -13.75 -19.60
C GLN A 128 4.35 -13.42 -18.27
N LYS A 129 3.66 -14.39 -17.65
CA LYS A 129 2.88 -14.16 -16.43
C LYS A 129 3.76 -14.32 -15.19
N LEU A 130 3.58 -13.42 -14.23
CA LEU A 130 4.17 -13.50 -12.91
C LEU A 130 3.06 -13.85 -11.90
N ILE A 131 2.89 -15.15 -11.67
CA ILE A 131 1.86 -15.68 -10.78
C ILE A 131 2.53 -16.23 -9.54
N PHE A 132 2.25 -15.64 -8.39
CA PHE A 132 2.61 -16.20 -7.09
C PHE A 132 1.67 -17.38 -6.76
N PRO A 133 2.14 -18.38 -5.97
CA PRO A 133 1.27 -19.46 -5.49
C PRO A 133 0.02 -18.95 -4.76
N ASP A 134 0.19 -17.82 -4.05
CA ASP A 134 -0.85 -17.09 -3.36
C ASP A 134 -0.44 -15.61 -3.21
N TRP A 135 -1.42 -14.72 -3.06
CA TRP A 135 -1.20 -13.27 -2.93
C TRP A 135 -1.08 -12.76 -1.49
N SER A 136 -0.86 -13.66 -0.51
CA SER A 136 -0.60 -13.26 0.87
C SER A 136 0.73 -12.50 0.99
N PRO A 137 0.93 -11.70 2.06
CA PRO A 137 2.18 -11.00 2.30
C PRO A 137 3.40 -11.91 2.21
N LYS A 138 4.46 -11.42 1.56
CA LYS A 138 5.71 -12.15 1.38
C LYS A 138 6.79 -11.55 2.26
N ILE A 139 7.63 -12.39 2.85
CA ILE A 139 8.75 -11.94 3.67
C ILE A 139 10.05 -12.35 2.99
N PHE A 140 10.94 -11.37 2.76
CA PHE A 140 12.28 -11.60 2.24
C PHE A 140 13.30 -10.91 3.13
N GLU A 141 14.29 -11.66 3.63
CA GLU A 141 15.31 -11.15 4.58
C GLU A 141 14.71 -10.37 5.78
N GLY A 142 13.54 -10.79 6.26
CA GLY A 142 12.83 -10.15 7.37
C GLY A 142 12.01 -8.91 6.98
N VAL A 143 12.03 -8.50 5.71
CA VAL A 143 11.24 -7.39 5.19
C VAL A 143 9.89 -7.91 4.67
N PRO A 144 8.75 -7.43 5.19
CA PRO A 144 7.43 -7.79 4.69
C PRO A 144 7.07 -6.99 3.45
N PHE A 145 6.47 -7.64 2.46
CA PHE A 145 5.93 -7.06 1.24
C PHE A 145 4.46 -7.41 1.11
N LEU A 146 3.63 -6.40 0.89
CA LEU A 146 2.22 -6.58 0.60
C LEU A 146 2.03 -6.65 -0.92
N LEU A 147 1.63 -7.82 -1.41
CA LEU A 147 1.23 -7.98 -2.80
C LEU A 147 -0.22 -7.52 -2.99
N VAL A 148 -0.54 -7.06 -4.20
CA VAL A 148 -1.92 -6.78 -4.60
C VAL A 148 -2.51 -8.07 -5.20
N ASP A 149 -3.67 -8.50 -4.71
CA ASP A 149 -4.41 -9.60 -5.34
C ASP A 149 -5.08 -9.08 -6.62
N PRO A 150 -4.77 -9.65 -7.81
CA PRO A 150 -5.38 -9.26 -9.07
C PRO A 150 -6.86 -9.67 -9.21
N GLN A 151 -7.41 -10.41 -8.23
CA GLN A 151 -8.76 -10.96 -8.21
C GLN A 151 -9.04 -11.76 -9.49
N GLY A 152 -8.17 -12.73 -9.74
CA GLY A 152 -8.00 -13.36 -11.04
C GLY A 152 -7.27 -12.40 -11.97
N ASP A 153 -8.03 -11.63 -12.74
CA ASP A 153 -7.55 -10.90 -13.92
C ASP A 153 -8.09 -9.47 -14.02
N ARG A 154 -8.71 -8.99 -12.93
CA ARG A 154 -9.58 -7.80 -12.89
C ARG A 154 -8.85 -6.54 -12.45
N VAL A 155 -7.84 -6.69 -11.60
CA VAL A 155 -7.15 -5.56 -10.96
C VAL A 155 -5.68 -5.60 -11.32
N ALA A 156 -5.14 -4.45 -11.75
CA ALA A 156 -3.71 -4.30 -11.95
C ALA A 156 -2.99 -4.46 -10.60
N ASN A 157 -1.96 -5.30 -10.58
CA ASN A 157 -1.26 -5.70 -9.36
C ASN A 157 0.27 -5.57 -9.46
N ALA A 158 0.78 -5.12 -10.60
CA ALA A 158 2.20 -4.82 -10.79
C ALA A 158 2.36 -3.46 -11.46
N ILE A 159 3.47 -2.78 -11.14
CA ILE A 159 3.90 -1.57 -11.83
C ILE A 159 4.85 -2.01 -12.93
N MET A 160 4.43 -1.85 -14.17
CA MET A 160 5.26 -1.98 -15.36
C MET A 160 5.37 -0.61 -16.04
N LEU A 161 6.60 -0.16 -16.30
CA LEU A 161 6.84 1.12 -16.99
C LEU A 161 7.06 0.91 -18.48
N TYR A 162 6.95 2.01 -19.22
CA TYR A 162 7.22 2.10 -20.66
C TYR A 162 8.47 1.33 -21.10
N GLY A 163 8.34 0.59 -22.20
CA GLY A 163 9.46 0.02 -22.97
C GLY A 163 9.10 0.04 -24.45
N THR A 164 10.10 0.03 -25.35
CA THR A 164 9.85 0.10 -26.80
C THR A 164 9.40 -1.22 -27.42
N ASN A 165 9.67 -2.35 -26.75
CA ASN A 165 9.39 -3.67 -27.30
C ASN A 165 8.05 -4.22 -26.79
N GLY A 166 7.40 -5.03 -27.64
CA GLY A 166 6.07 -5.59 -27.38
C GLY A 166 4.93 -4.65 -27.71
N ASP A 167 3.71 -5.17 -27.60
CA ASP A 167 2.48 -4.44 -27.96
C ASP A 167 1.94 -3.61 -26.79
N LYS A 168 2.18 -4.08 -25.56
CA LYS A 168 1.70 -3.48 -24.32
C LYS A 168 2.68 -2.49 -23.68
N PRO A 169 3.99 -2.77 -23.56
CA PRO A 169 4.93 -1.86 -22.90
C PRO A 169 4.97 -0.43 -23.48
N PRO A 170 4.84 -0.21 -24.81
CA PRO A 170 4.81 1.16 -25.35
C PRO A 170 3.61 2.00 -24.89
N ARG A 171 2.55 1.37 -24.36
CA ARG A 171 1.34 2.03 -23.82
C ARG A 171 1.43 2.28 -22.32
N MET A 172 2.43 1.71 -21.64
CA MET A 172 2.63 1.92 -20.21
C MET A 172 3.13 3.33 -19.93
N PRO A 173 2.83 3.88 -18.74
CA PRO A 173 3.30 5.21 -18.39
C PRO A 173 4.84 5.23 -18.24
N LYS A 174 5.44 6.39 -18.54
CA LYS A 174 6.86 6.64 -18.29
C LYS A 174 7.15 6.98 -16.83
N SER A 175 6.14 7.28 -16.03
CA SER A 175 6.28 7.50 -14.60
C SER A 175 5.03 7.13 -13.83
N VAL A 176 5.20 6.67 -12.60
CA VAL A 176 4.12 6.51 -11.61
C VAL A 176 4.56 7.09 -10.28
N SER A 177 3.60 7.50 -9.45
CA SER A 177 3.88 8.07 -8.11
C SER A 177 3.21 7.23 -7.03
N LEU A 178 3.96 6.92 -5.98
CA LEU A 178 3.51 6.21 -4.80
C LEU A 178 3.47 7.18 -3.63
N THR A 179 2.32 7.30 -2.97
CA THR A 179 2.20 8.10 -1.75
C THR A 179 2.93 7.39 -0.59
N CYS A 180 3.89 8.08 0.03
CA CYS A 180 4.68 7.54 1.15
C CYS A 180 4.26 8.18 2.48
N ASN A 181 4.28 9.51 2.56
CA ASN A 181 3.98 10.29 3.76
C ASN A 181 4.71 9.86 5.05
N SER A 182 5.93 9.33 4.93
CA SER A 182 6.71 8.82 6.07
C SER A 182 8.21 9.11 5.91
N PRO A 183 8.95 9.29 7.03
CA PRO A 183 10.39 9.09 7.06
C PRO A 183 10.79 7.69 6.58
N ALA A 184 11.93 7.59 5.90
CA ALA A 184 12.49 6.34 5.42
C ALA A 184 14.00 6.28 5.72
N ALA A 185 14.46 5.21 6.36
CA ALA A 185 15.87 4.87 6.46
C ALA A 185 16.31 4.00 5.27
N VAL A 186 15.42 3.11 4.82
CA VAL A 186 15.63 2.25 3.66
C VAL A 186 14.30 2.10 2.92
N ILE A 187 14.33 2.05 1.59
CA ILE A 187 13.17 1.69 0.78
C ILE A 187 13.48 0.39 0.07
N HIS A 188 12.69 -0.63 0.41
CA HIS A 188 12.82 -1.98 -0.11
C HIS A 188 11.86 -2.18 -1.28
N MET A 189 12.34 -2.86 -2.30
CA MET A 189 11.62 -3.08 -3.55
C MET A 189 11.63 -4.57 -3.89
N LEU A 190 10.44 -5.09 -4.17
CA LEU A 190 10.26 -6.40 -4.80
C LEU A 190 9.86 -6.16 -6.25
N GLY A 191 10.64 -6.65 -7.20
CA GLY A 191 10.60 -6.20 -8.58
C GLY A 191 11.92 -6.51 -9.22
N GLY A 192 12.75 -5.51 -9.50
CA GLY A 192 14.14 -5.71 -9.93
C GLY A 192 14.27 -6.58 -11.19
N ILE A 193 13.18 -6.69 -11.95
CA ILE A 193 13.07 -7.49 -13.16
C ILE A 193 12.50 -6.63 -14.27
N SER A 194 12.75 -7.04 -15.51
CA SER A 194 12.34 -6.26 -16.67
C SER A 194 12.07 -7.16 -17.87
N GLY A 195 11.10 -6.80 -18.70
CA GLY A 195 11.04 -7.32 -20.07
C GLY A 195 12.23 -6.81 -20.86
N TRP A 196 12.91 -7.70 -21.60
CA TRP A 196 14.17 -7.38 -22.29
C TRP A 196 15.20 -6.71 -21.37
N GLY A 197 15.27 -7.14 -20.11
CA GLY A 197 16.34 -6.73 -19.19
C GLY A 197 17.66 -7.47 -19.48
N PHE A 198 18.71 -7.13 -18.75
CA PHE A 198 19.99 -7.83 -18.84
C PHE A 198 19.81 -9.37 -18.72
N PRO A 199 20.44 -10.18 -19.60
CA PRO A 199 21.48 -9.82 -20.57
C PRO A 199 20.99 -9.38 -21.96
N ALA A 200 19.68 -9.36 -22.21
CA ALA A 200 19.13 -8.97 -23.51
C ALA A 200 18.99 -7.44 -23.67
N GLY A 201 18.96 -6.71 -22.55
CA GLY A 201 18.69 -5.28 -22.47
C GLY A 201 19.90 -4.35 -22.60
N ASP A 202 19.61 -3.07 -22.34
CA ASP A 202 20.58 -1.96 -22.34
C ASP A 202 21.47 -1.96 -21.09
N LYS A 203 22.36 -2.95 -20.95
CA LYS A 203 23.27 -3.05 -19.79
C LYS A 203 23.96 -1.71 -19.49
N GLY A 204 23.88 -1.28 -18.23
CA GLY A 204 24.52 -0.06 -17.73
C GLY A 204 23.73 1.22 -17.96
N LYS A 205 22.67 1.22 -18.79
CA LYS A 205 21.74 2.35 -18.89
C LYS A 205 20.77 2.37 -17.71
N VAL A 206 20.19 3.52 -17.41
CA VAL A 206 19.20 3.70 -16.34
C VAL A 206 17.89 3.06 -16.77
N SER A 207 17.49 2.01 -16.06
CA SER A 207 16.19 1.37 -16.24
C SER A 207 15.10 2.20 -15.57
N VAL A 208 15.30 2.51 -14.29
CA VAL A 208 14.38 3.30 -13.46
C VAL A 208 15.17 4.35 -12.68
N ASN A 209 14.72 5.60 -12.70
CA ASN A 209 15.10 6.61 -11.72
C ASN A 209 14.03 6.63 -10.62
N VAL A 210 14.41 6.28 -9.39
CA VAL A 210 13.53 6.43 -8.22
C VAL A 210 13.75 7.82 -7.63
N ARG A 211 12.77 8.69 -7.82
CA ARG A 211 12.78 10.06 -7.30
C ARG A 211 11.98 10.16 -6.01
N LEU A 212 12.64 10.52 -4.93
CA LEU A 212 12.02 10.81 -3.64
C LEU A 212 11.66 12.29 -3.61
N LYS A 213 10.40 12.63 -3.32
CA LYS A 213 9.96 14.00 -3.05
C LYS A 213 9.77 14.18 -1.56
N TYR A 214 10.53 15.07 -0.96
CA TYR A 214 10.47 15.39 0.47
C TYR A 214 9.41 16.45 0.76
N ALA A 215 8.98 16.52 2.02
CA ALA A 215 7.94 17.46 2.45
C ALA A 215 8.36 18.95 2.41
N ASP A 216 9.65 19.22 2.28
CA ASP A 216 10.20 20.56 2.06
C ASP A 216 10.23 20.95 0.56
N GLY A 217 9.81 20.06 -0.32
CA GLY A 217 9.81 20.25 -1.78
C GLY A 217 11.11 19.84 -2.47
N GLU A 218 12.15 19.47 -1.73
CA GLU A 218 13.39 18.95 -2.33
C GLU A 218 13.18 17.55 -2.92
N THR A 219 14.05 17.20 -3.88
CA THR A 219 13.99 15.90 -4.55
C THR A 219 15.33 15.19 -4.55
N GLU A 220 15.31 13.88 -4.40
CA GLU A 220 16.48 13.02 -4.49
C GLU A 220 16.27 11.90 -5.52
N ASP A 221 17.24 11.74 -6.42
CA ASP A 221 17.20 10.74 -7.49
C ASP A 221 18.14 9.57 -7.20
N HIS A 222 17.61 8.34 -7.33
CA HIS A 222 18.37 7.09 -7.32
C HIS A 222 18.28 6.43 -8.70
N LEU A 223 19.40 6.45 -9.42
CA LEU A 223 19.49 5.92 -10.78
C LEU A 223 19.78 4.41 -10.77
N LEU A 224 18.77 3.61 -11.07
CA LEU A 224 18.86 2.15 -11.07
C LEU A 224 19.12 1.62 -12.48
N ARG A 225 20.31 1.03 -12.69
CA ARG A 225 20.78 0.59 -14.00
C ARG A 225 20.39 -0.85 -14.33
N ASP A 226 20.14 -1.12 -15.61
CA ASP A 226 19.94 -2.47 -16.14
C ASP A 226 21.25 -3.27 -16.10
N GLY A 227 21.19 -4.53 -15.67
CA GLY A 227 22.37 -5.36 -15.40
C GLY A 227 23.07 -5.08 -14.07
N GLU A 228 22.60 -4.10 -13.29
CA GLU A 228 23.05 -3.85 -11.91
C GLU A 228 21.93 -4.15 -10.91
N TYR A 229 20.77 -3.51 -11.10
CA TYR A 229 19.58 -3.70 -10.27
C TYR A 229 18.53 -4.57 -10.97
N PHE A 230 18.40 -4.40 -12.29
CA PHE A 230 17.41 -5.09 -13.11
C PHE A 230 18.03 -6.22 -13.93
N SER A 231 17.30 -7.31 -14.09
CA SER A 231 17.60 -8.35 -15.07
C SER A 231 16.33 -8.92 -15.69
N ASP A 232 16.47 -9.73 -16.74
CA ASP A 232 15.33 -10.31 -17.44
C ASP A 232 14.48 -11.18 -16.51
N TYR A 233 13.16 -11.05 -16.58
CA TYR A 233 12.23 -11.77 -15.71
C TYR A 233 12.13 -13.28 -16.05
N ILE A 234 12.36 -13.67 -17.30
CA ILE A 234 11.97 -15.00 -17.81
C ILE A 234 12.85 -16.14 -17.30
N ARG A 235 14.04 -15.82 -16.77
CA ARG A 235 15.01 -16.79 -16.25
C ARG A 235 15.84 -16.15 -15.16
N ARG A 236 16.49 -16.98 -14.34
CA ARG A 236 17.42 -16.48 -13.32
C ARG A 236 18.65 -15.86 -13.96
N VAL A 237 18.90 -14.59 -13.63
CA VAL A 237 20.10 -13.84 -14.03
C VAL A 237 20.54 -13.00 -12.84
N ASP A 238 21.72 -13.28 -12.31
CA ASP A 238 22.25 -12.55 -11.16
C ASP A 238 22.93 -11.24 -11.59
N VAL A 239 22.60 -10.18 -10.85
CA VAL A 239 23.13 -8.83 -11.01
C VAL A 239 23.55 -8.30 -9.63
N PRO A 240 24.56 -7.43 -9.55
CA PRO A 240 25.27 -7.13 -8.29
C PRO A 240 24.45 -6.40 -7.22
N GLN A 241 23.48 -5.55 -7.61
CA GLN A 241 22.75 -4.68 -6.67
C GLN A 241 21.34 -5.18 -6.35
N SER A 242 20.96 -6.36 -6.84
CA SER A 242 19.71 -7.00 -6.45
C SER A 242 19.92 -8.49 -6.20
N LYS A 243 19.14 -9.05 -5.28
CA LYS A 243 19.17 -10.46 -4.90
C LYS A 243 18.00 -11.19 -5.52
N PHE A 244 18.19 -12.46 -5.87
CA PHE A 244 17.06 -13.33 -6.22
C PHE A 244 16.16 -13.52 -4.99
N ALA A 245 14.85 -13.28 -5.13
CA ALA A 245 13.89 -13.34 -4.04
C ALA A 245 12.95 -14.53 -4.13
N TYR A 246 12.25 -14.69 -5.26
CA TYR A 246 11.30 -15.77 -5.46
C TYR A 246 11.41 -16.37 -6.87
N SER A 247 11.23 -17.69 -6.94
CA SER A 247 10.89 -18.38 -8.18
C SER A 247 9.38 -18.44 -8.28
N LEU A 248 8.85 -18.10 -9.45
CA LEU A 248 7.44 -18.33 -9.77
C LEU A 248 7.35 -19.65 -10.54
N ARG A 249 7.03 -19.60 -11.83
CA ARG A 249 6.85 -20.77 -12.70
C ARG A 249 8.00 -20.89 -13.70
N GLY A 250 9.22 -20.61 -13.24
CA GLY A 250 10.44 -20.46 -14.05
C GLY A 250 10.92 -19.01 -14.16
N GLN A 251 10.02 -18.05 -13.98
CA GLN A 251 10.35 -16.63 -13.86
C GLN A 251 10.97 -16.33 -12.49
N GLN A 252 11.78 -15.27 -12.45
CA GLN A 252 12.33 -14.75 -11.21
C GLN A 252 11.61 -13.48 -10.75
N ILE A 253 11.63 -13.25 -9.44
CA ILE A 253 11.42 -11.95 -8.81
C ILE A 253 12.68 -11.62 -8.03
N ARG A 254 13.11 -10.37 -8.09
CA ARG A 254 14.30 -9.88 -7.40
C ARG A 254 13.95 -8.89 -6.31
N TYR A 255 14.86 -8.75 -5.38
CA TYR A 255 14.80 -7.81 -4.27
C TYR A 255 15.99 -6.86 -4.35
N PHE A 256 15.75 -5.58 -4.11
CA PHE A 256 16.80 -4.61 -3.87
C PHE A 256 16.32 -3.54 -2.89
N SER A 257 17.24 -2.73 -2.41
CA SER A 257 16.95 -1.62 -1.51
C SER A 257 17.68 -0.37 -1.96
N ILE A 258 17.06 0.78 -1.74
CA ILE A 258 17.69 2.10 -1.85
C ILE A 258 17.75 2.74 -0.48
N ILE A 259 18.82 3.49 -0.23
CA ILE A 259 19.04 4.20 1.03
C ILE A 259 18.91 5.69 0.72
N PRO A 260 17.84 6.36 1.16
CA PRO A 260 17.72 7.82 1.04
C PRO A 260 18.90 8.52 1.72
N LYS A 261 19.40 9.62 1.13
CA LYS A 261 20.44 10.45 1.75
C LYS A 261 19.92 11.22 2.96
N ARG A 262 18.60 11.45 3.03
CA ARG A 262 17.94 12.17 4.11
C ARG A 262 16.89 11.27 4.76
N ILE A 263 16.77 11.38 6.08
CA ILE A 263 15.81 10.62 6.89
C ILE A 263 14.49 11.36 7.12
N GLU A 264 14.27 12.47 6.41
CA GLU A 264 13.08 13.29 6.56
C GLU A 264 11.85 12.66 5.91
N LYS A 265 10.69 13.28 6.14
CA LYS A 265 9.43 12.79 5.61
C LYS A 265 9.43 12.87 4.07
N ILE A 266 9.28 11.71 3.44
CA ILE A 266 9.06 11.58 2.00
C ILE A 266 7.55 11.67 1.76
N GLU A 267 7.12 12.61 0.94
CA GLU A 267 5.72 12.72 0.51
C GLU A 267 5.36 11.65 -0.51
N SER A 268 6.21 11.50 -1.54
CA SER A 268 6.00 10.54 -2.61
C SER A 268 7.29 9.94 -3.14
N ILE A 269 7.17 8.71 -3.63
CA ILE A 269 8.22 7.95 -4.32
C ILE A 269 7.78 7.83 -5.78
N GLU A 270 8.50 8.48 -6.69
CA GLU A 270 8.23 8.42 -8.11
C GLU A 270 9.13 7.41 -8.79
N LEU A 271 8.54 6.51 -9.57
CA LEU A 271 9.26 5.54 -10.38
C LEU A 271 9.23 6.05 -11.81
N ILE A 272 10.37 6.56 -12.29
CA ILE A 272 10.49 7.23 -13.59
C ILE A 272 11.33 6.36 -14.53
N LYS A 273 10.83 6.13 -15.74
CA LYS A 273 11.55 5.36 -16.76
C LYS A 273 12.82 6.11 -17.19
N GLY A 274 13.96 5.43 -17.12
CA GLY A 274 15.24 5.96 -17.59
C GLY A 274 15.52 5.71 -19.08
N ASP A 275 16.76 5.93 -19.50
CA ASP A 275 17.24 5.89 -20.88
C ASP A 275 17.46 4.48 -21.47
N ALA A 276 17.30 3.41 -20.68
CA ALA A 276 17.23 2.02 -21.16
C ALA A 276 15.91 1.76 -21.91
N VAL A 277 15.72 2.36 -23.08
CA VAL A 277 14.40 2.41 -23.77
C VAL A 277 13.84 1.05 -24.15
N VAL A 278 14.69 0.04 -24.33
CA VAL A 278 14.27 -1.32 -24.69
C VAL A 278 13.63 -2.05 -23.50
N SER A 279 14.14 -1.78 -22.30
CA SER A 279 13.73 -2.49 -21.09
C SER A 279 12.37 -1.99 -20.60
N SER A 280 11.51 -2.91 -20.15
CA SER A 280 10.23 -2.59 -19.50
C SER A 280 10.27 -3.09 -18.05
N PRO A 281 10.71 -2.23 -17.10
CA PRO A 281 10.94 -2.64 -15.72
C PRO A 281 9.63 -2.88 -14.96
N ILE A 282 9.66 -3.88 -14.08
CA ILE A 282 8.51 -4.33 -13.29
C ILE A 282 8.83 -4.29 -11.79
N ILE A 283 7.90 -3.73 -11.01
CA ILE A 283 7.91 -3.68 -9.55
C ILE A 283 6.59 -4.27 -9.03
N MET A 284 6.70 -5.25 -8.13
CA MET A 284 5.58 -6.00 -7.53
C MET A 284 5.15 -5.44 -6.18
N ALA A 285 6.07 -4.91 -5.38
CA ALA A 285 5.75 -4.34 -4.08
C ALA A 285 6.87 -3.42 -3.59
N VAL A 286 6.51 -2.49 -2.70
CA VAL A 286 7.43 -1.53 -2.08
C VAL A 286 7.17 -1.50 -0.58
N THR A 287 8.23 -1.48 0.21
CA THR A 287 8.15 -1.39 1.68
C THR A 287 9.16 -0.38 2.18
N VAL A 288 8.73 0.53 3.04
CA VAL A 288 9.59 1.54 3.66
C VAL A 288 10.02 1.06 5.04
N GLU A 289 11.31 1.03 5.31
CA GLU A 289 11.85 0.89 6.66
C GLU A 289 11.93 2.26 7.33
N THR A 290 11.22 2.45 8.43
CA THR A 290 11.25 3.71 9.18
C THR A 290 12.55 3.82 9.99
N PRO A 291 13.17 5.02 10.09
CA PRO A 291 14.33 5.21 10.96
C PRO A 291 14.02 4.78 12.39
N SER A 292 14.90 3.97 13.00
CA SER A 292 14.81 3.66 14.42
C SER A 292 14.92 4.96 15.22
N LYS A 293 13.99 5.21 16.14
CA LYS A 293 14.19 6.26 17.15
C LYS A 293 15.46 5.91 17.94
N PRO A 294 16.35 6.87 18.24
CA PRO A 294 17.39 6.63 19.22
C PRO A 294 16.71 6.21 20.53
N GLU A 295 17.13 5.07 21.09
CA GLU A 295 16.73 4.68 22.44
C GLU A 295 17.16 5.80 23.38
N VAL A 296 16.17 6.51 23.93
CA VAL A 296 16.41 7.40 25.07
C VAL A 296 16.66 6.45 26.24
N LYS A 297 17.95 6.29 26.58
CA LYS A 297 18.38 5.64 27.81
C LYS A 297 17.86 6.37 29.04
#